data_AF-A0A1I2KCI5-F1
#
_entry.id   AF-A0A1I2KCI5-F1
#
_cell.length_a   1.000
_cell.length_b   1.000
_cell.length_c   1.000
_cell.angle_alpha   90.00
_cell.angle_beta   90.00
_cell.angle_gamma   90.00
#
_symmetry.space_group_name_H-M   'P 1'
#
loop_
_entity.id
_entity.type
_entity.pdbx_description
1 polymer ?
#
loop_
_entity_poly.entity_id
_entity_poly.type
_entity_poly.pdbx_seq_one_letter_code
_entity_poly.pdbx_strand_id
1 'polypeptide(L)' 'MPKRAGAGGNEDRESERGLRGLVGSGSSQVSVGAALRARDASRPTDEDLAAAERDLPIIRRNWLPREELPRR' A
#
# COMPACT_ATOMS: atom_id res chain seq x y z
N MET A 1 -14.15 47.10 14.22
CA MET A 1 -13.77 45.68 14.24
C MET A 1 -14.46 44.96 13.07
N PRO A 2 -13.79 44.68 11.93
CA PRO A 2 -14.40 43.86 10.90
C PRO A 2 -14.17 42.37 11.20
N LYS A 3 -15.26 41.59 11.22
CA LYS A 3 -15.27 40.15 11.47
C LYS A 3 -15.19 39.37 10.15
N ARG A 4 -14.03 38.74 9.97
CA ARG A 4 -13.73 37.44 9.32
C ARG A 4 -14.37 37.11 7.97
N ALA A 5 -13.53 37.13 6.94
CA ALA A 5 -13.59 36.18 5.83
C ALA A 5 -13.32 34.75 6.37
N GLY A 6 -14.12 33.76 5.97
CA GLY A 6 -13.89 32.39 6.45
C GLY A 6 -14.82 31.29 5.94
N ALA A 7 -15.51 31.46 4.81
CA ALA A 7 -16.46 30.44 4.32
C ALA A 7 -15.91 29.51 3.22
N GLY A 8 -14.84 29.87 2.49
CA GLY A 8 -14.40 29.09 1.31
C GLY A 8 -13.49 27.89 1.59
N GLY A 9 -12.78 27.85 2.72
CA GLY A 9 -11.74 26.82 2.96
C GLY A 9 -12.23 25.46 3.44
N ASN A 10 -13.53 25.30 3.73
CA ASN A 10 -14.10 24.03 4.20
C ASN A 10 -14.65 23.19 3.05
N GLU A 11 -15.29 23.85 2.08
CA GLU A 11 -15.90 23.24 0.89
C GLU A 11 -14.83 22.70 -0.07
N ASP A 12 -13.70 23.42 -0.21
CA ASP A 12 -12.54 22.96 -0.99
C ASP A 12 -11.89 21.70 -0.39
N ARG A 13 -11.83 21.58 0.94
CA ARG A 13 -11.27 20.39 1.61
C ARG A 13 -12.17 19.16 1.52
N GLU A 14 -13.48 19.37 1.52
CA GLU A 14 -14.46 18.30 1.26
C GLU A 14 -14.41 17.85 -0.19
N SER A 15 -14.32 18.79 -1.13
CA SER A 15 -14.17 18.54 -2.57
C SER A 15 -12.86 17.81 -2.88
N GLU A 16 -11.72 18.23 -2.29
CA GLU A 16 -10.45 17.51 -2.41
C GLU A 16 -10.50 16.10 -1.83
N ARG A 17 -11.18 15.88 -0.69
CA ARG A 17 -11.35 14.53 -0.12
C ARG A 17 -12.14 13.64 -1.06
N GLY A 18 -13.22 14.15 -1.67
CA GLY A 18 -14.01 13.42 -2.66
C GLY A 18 -13.19 13.06 -3.91
N LEU A 19 -12.38 14.00 -4.41
CA LEU A 19 -11.53 13.80 -5.58
C LEU A 19 -10.35 12.85 -5.30
N ARG A 20 -9.77 12.85 -4.10
CA ARG A 20 -8.73 11.88 -3.68
C ARG A 20 -9.27 10.44 -3.61
N GLY A 21 -10.56 10.27 -3.34
CA GLY A 21 -11.24 8.97 -3.44
C GLY A 21 -11.47 8.50 -4.88
N LEU A 22 -11.52 9.43 -5.84
CA LEU A 22 -11.77 9.17 -7.26
C LEU A 22 -10.48 9.03 -8.10
N VAL A 23 -9.38 9.66 -7.70
CA VAL A 23 -8.11 9.72 -8.46
C VAL A 23 -6.99 8.84 -7.85
N GLY A 24 -7.29 8.07 -6.81
CA GLY A 24 -6.44 7.01 -6.25
C GLY A 24 -7.08 5.63 -6.40
N SER A 25 -6.45 4.56 -5.89
CA SER A 25 -6.98 3.19 -5.92
C SER A 25 -8.28 2.96 -5.11
N GLY A 26 -9.06 4.02 -4.88
CA GLY A 26 -10.25 4.02 -4.02
C GLY A 26 -9.91 3.75 -2.55
N SER A 27 -10.93 3.77 -1.70
CA SER A 27 -10.84 3.21 -0.36
C SER A 27 -10.69 1.69 -0.44
N SER A 28 -9.77 1.13 0.35
CA SER A 28 -9.59 -0.32 0.45
C SER A 28 -10.91 -1.00 0.81
N GLN A 29 -11.29 -2.03 0.04
CA GLN A 29 -12.49 -2.84 0.29
C GLN A 29 -12.32 -3.81 1.46
N VAL A 30 -11.09 -3.96 1.97
CA VAL A 30 -10.73 -4.91 3.04
C VAL A 30 -10.14 -4.16 4.22
N SER A 31 -10.65 -4.42 5.42
CA SER A 31 -10.07 -3.87 6.65
C SER A 31 -8.69 -4.44 6.91
N VAL A 32 -7.85 -3.71 7.65
CA VAL A 32 -6.49 -4.17 7.99
C VAL A 32 -6.50 -5.56 8.65
N GLY A 33 -7.40 -5.79 9.61
CA GLY A 33 -7.50 -7.08 10.29
C GLY A 33 -7.94 -8.23 9.37
N ALA A 34 -8.83 -7.96 8.41
CA ALA A 34 -9.21 -8.95 7.42
C ALA A 34 -8.06 -9.25 6.45
N ALA A 35 -7.29 -8.24 6.06
CA ALA A 35 -6.11 -8.42 5.22
C ALA A 35 -5.00 -9.23 5.93
N LEU A 36 -4.78 -8.99 7.22
CA LEU A 36 -3.82 -9.77 8.01
C LEU A 36 -4.25 -11.24 8.13
N ARG A 37 -5.52 -11.50 8.44
CA ARG A 37 -6.05 -12.88 8.46
C ARG A 37 -5.94 -13.57 7.11
N ALA A 38 -6.21 -12.87 6.01
CA ALA A 38 -6.05 -13.42 4.67
C ALA A 38 -4.60 -13.84 4.40
N ARG A 39 -3.61 -13.04 4.83
CA ARG A 39 -2.19 -13.38 4.73
C ARG A 39 -1.83 -14.63 5.53
N ASP A 40 -2.36 -14.74 6.75
CA ASP A 40 -2.10 -15.91 7.60
C ASP A 40 -2.71 -17.18 7.00
N ALA A 41 -3.94 -17.09 6.47
CA ALA A 41 -4.61 -18.19 5.80
C ALA A 41 -3.93 -18.59 4.48
N SER A 42 -3.27 -17.65 3.80
CA SER A 42 -2.56 -17.87 2.55
C SER A 42 -1.07 -18.18 2.74
N ARG A 43 -0.65 -18.64 3.92
CA ARG A 43 0.75 -19.03 4.13
C ARG A 43 1.11 -20.20 3.20
N PRO A 44 2.17 -20.09 2.38
CA PRO A 44 2.65 -21.20 1.56
C PRO A 44 3.01 -22.41 2.42
N THR A 45 2.74 -23.59 1.90
CA THR A 45 3.21 -24.86 2.46
C THR A 45 4.65 -25.14 2.04
N ASP A 46 5.28 -26.14 2.66
CA ASP A 46 6.62 -26.59 2.27
C ASP A 46 6.66 -27.13 0.84
N GLU A 47 5.57 -27.76 0.37
CA GLU A 47 5.43 -28.23 -1.01
C GLU A 47 5.37 -27.06 -1.99
N ASP A 48 4.63 -26.00 -1.66
CA ASP A 48 4.57 -24.78 -2.47
C ASP A 48 5.96 -24.14 -2.59
N LEU A 49 6.72 -24.11 -1.49
CA LEU A 49 8.09 -23.60 -1.50
C LEU A 49 9.02 -24.46 -2.36
N ALA A 50 8.93 -25.79 -2.23
CA ALA A 50 9.71 -26.71 -3.04
C ALA A 50 9.36 -26.62 -4.54
N ALA A 51 8.09 -26.40 -4.88
CA ALA A 51 7.67 -26.16 -6.26
C ALA A 51 8.23 -24.84 -6.79
N ALA A 52 8.13 -23.76 -6.01
CA ALA A 52 8.66 -22.46 -6.39
C ALA A 52 10.19 -22.50 -6.60
N GLU A 53 10.94 -23.23 -5.78
CA GLU A 53 12.40 -23.37 -5.94
C GLU A 53 12.78 -24.08 -7.24
N ARG A 54 12.02 -25.11 -7.65
CA ARG A 54 12.26 -25.82 -8.91
C ARG A 54 11.87 -25.00 -10.14
N ASP A 55 10.74 -24.30 -10.05
CA ASP A 55 10.03 -23.83 -11.25
C ASP A 55 10.17 -22.32 -11.49
N LEU A 56 10.50 -21.52 -10.47
CA LEU A 56 10.47 -20.06 -10.57
C LEU A 56 11.83 -19.46 -11.01
N PRO A 57 11.94 -18.87 -12.21
CA PRO A 57 13.16 -18.18 -12.62
C PRO A 57 13.30 -16.85 -11.87
N ILE A 58 14.40 -16.68 -11.11
CA ILE A 58 14.69 -15.45 -10.37
C ILE A 58 15.67 -14.58 -11.17
N ILE A 59 15.21 -13.41 -11.65
CA ILE A 59 16.04 -12.45 -12.38
C ILE A 59 16.43 -11.28 -11.46
N ARG A 60 17.75 -11.08 -11.22
CA ARG A 60 18.29 -10.06 -10.31
C ARG A 60 18.96 -8.89 -11.06
N ARG A 61 18.19 -8.09 -11.82
CA ARG A 61 18.75 -6.93 -12.55
C ARG A 61 18.95 -5.74 -11.62
N ASN A 62 20.15 -5.16 -11.60
CA ASN A 62 20.52 -3.97 -10.81
C ASN A 62 20.17 -4.09 -9.31
N TRP A 63 20.10 -5.33 -8.80
CA TRP A 63 19.80 -5.58 -7.41
C TRP A 63 21.10 -5.53 -6.61
N LEU A 64 21.18 -4.58 -5.66
CA LEU A 64 22.23 -4.54 -4.64
C LEU A 64 21.68 -5.13 -3.33
N PRO A 65 22.35 -6.12 -2.74
CA PRO A 65 22.00 -6.64 -1.43
C PRO A 65 21.87 -5.54 -0.38
N ARG A 66 20.94 -5.71 0.56
CA ARG A 66 20.69 -4.71 1.62
C ARG A 66 21.89 -4.59 2.55
N GLU A 67 22.65 -5.68 2.72
CA GLU A 67 23.88 -5.74 3.48
C GLU A 67 24.96 -4.80 2.92
N GLU A 68 24.87 -4.47 1.62
CA GLU A 68 25.81 -3.61 0.89
C GLU A 68 25.34 -2.15 0.81
N LEU A 69 24.16 -1.81 1.36
CA LEU A 69 23.65 -0.44 1.38
C LEU A 69 24.14 0.34 2.62
N PRO A 70 24.52 1.63 2.49
CA PRO A 70 24.87 2.46 3.64
C PRO A 70 23.69 2.59 4.60
N ARG A 71 23.92 2.35 5.90
CA ARG A 71 22.91 2.60 6.94
C ARG A 71 22.75 4.11 7.12
N ARG A 72 21.52 4.62 6.94
CA ARG A 72 21.12 6.00 7.26
C ARG A 72 20.64 6.09 8.70
#